data_AF-A0A1V6F879-F1
#
_entry.id   AF-A0A1V6F879-F1
#
_cell.length_a   1.000
_cell.length_b   1.000
_cell.length_c   1.000
_cell.angle_alpha   90.00
_cell.angle_beta   90.00
_cell.angle_gamma   90.00
#
_symmetry.space_group_name_H-M   'P 1'
#
loop_
_entity.id
_entity.type
_entity.pdbx_description
1 polymer ?
#
loop_
_entity_poly.entity_id
_entity_poly.type
_entity_poly.pdbx_seq_one_letter_code
_entity_poly.pdbx_strand_id
1 'polypeptide(L)'
;MRKSNIFSKLTYLFSLVLILTTSCSGNTTPGETIKNGAYFITDESWDNYSRIWAESVKHLIPDYNDDFVQKVINETITIEDTNGINLLPPRRKLMWVAVIDKQMTISDGQRKVYHFIRENDKYYGETFNETVEFKLNNDILKIINNNMETEYYYDSSCMISDDVLKLDKPKNIEYSCGGEGLNYAFFKWDCTMDDGLFGVGVEIRKNGQEEFVLNKIEYPYHNTYVVQFERSDFIEGTNMVRFRNLGGPNLTNNPLQVSKFIDSEYVLYEVIVDNNDGVLINEVE
;
A
#
# COMPACT_ATOMS: atom_id res chain seq x y z
N MET A 1 -57.75 4.99 -16.31
CA MET A 1 -57.67 4.15 -17.52
C MET A 1 -56.34 4.43 -18.23
N ARG A 2 -55.60 3.35 -18.53
CA ARG A 2 -54.60 3.14 -19.60
C ARG A 2 -53.49 4.19 -19.78
N LYS A 3 -52.24 3.88 -19.43
CA LYS A 3 -51.22 3.05 -20.15
C LYS A 3 -50.81 3.62 -21.51
N SER A 4 -49.52 3.94 -21.67
CA SER A 4 -48.55 3.28 -22.58
C SER A 4 -47.30 4.16 -22.68
N ASN A 5 -46.17 3.76 -22.10
CA ASN A 5 -45.06 3.05 -22.76
C ASN A 5 -44.64 3.65 -24.11
N ILE A 6 -43.36 4.06 -24.20
CA ILE A 6 -42.40 3.55 -25.19
C ILE A 6 -40.96 3.84 -24.71
N PHE A 7 -40.18 2.76 -24.71
CA PHE A 7 -38.73 2.69 -24.60
C PHE A 7 -38.01 3.52 -25.69
N SER A 8 -36.86 4.11 -25.37
CA SER A 8 -35.76 4.14 -26.34
C SER A 8 -34.41 3.92 -25.65
N LYS A 9 -33.79 2.81 -26.04
CA LYS A 9 -32.37 2.51 -25.84
C LYS A 9 -31.56 3.49 -26.68
N LEU A 10 -30.57 4.15 -26.08
CA LEU A 10 -29.47 4.77 -26.83
C LEU A 10 -28.17 4.04 -26.51
N THR A 11 -27.86 3.10 -27.39
CA THR A 11 -26.51 2.58 -27.66
C THR A 11 -25.64 3.70 -28.22
N TYR A 12 -24.55 4.06 -27.54
CA TYR A 12 -23.44 4.78 -28.16
C TYR A 12 -22.32 3.80 -28.49
N LEU A 13 -22.22 3.50 -29.79
CA LEU A 13 -20.98 3.04 -30.40
C LEU A 13 -19.98 4.21 -30.35
N PHE A 14 -18.82 4.00 -29.74
CA PHE A 14 -17.62 4.75 -30.08
C PHE A 14 -16.58 3.78 -30.61
N SER A 15 -16.40 3.83 -31.93
CA SER A 15 -15.28 3.22 -32.64
C SER A 15 -14.02 4.01 -32.29
N LEU A 16 -13.16 3.46 -31.43
CA LEU A 16 -11.81 3.99 -31.24
C LEU A 16 -10.89 3.35 -32.28
N VAL A 17 -10.39 4.21 -33.17
CA VAL A 17 -9.37 3.89 -34.16
C VAL A 17 -8.08 3.47 -33.42
N LEU A 18 -7.71 2.21 -33.59
CA LEU A 18 -6.47 1.63 -33.11
C LEU A 18 -5.31 2.19 -33.95
N ILE A 19 -4.59 3.19 -33.44
CA ILE A 19 -3.25 3.50 -33.94
C ILE A 19 -2.30 2.52 -33.24
N LEU A 20 -1.90 1.49 -33.97
CA LEU A 20 -0.79 0.62 -33.64
C LEU A 20 0.51 1.44 -33.69
N THR A 21 0.94 1.95 -32.55
CA THR A 21 2.38 2.12 -32.32
C THR A 21 2.89 0.82 -31.71
N THR A 22 3.61 0.06 -32.51
CA THR A 22 4.41 -1.08 -32.06
C THR A 22 5.49 -0.58 -31.10
N SER A 23 5.20 -0.54 -29.81
CA SER A 23 6.25 -0.74 -28.82
C SER A 23 6.55 -2.24 -28.81
N CYS A 24 7.82 -2.60 -28.93
CA CYS A 24 8.26 -3.98 -28.83
C CYS A 24 7.71 -4.58 -27.52
N SER A 25 6.77 -5.51 -27.67
CA SER A 25 6.33 -6.36 -26.58
C SER A 25 7.55 -7.15 -26.13
N GLY A 26 8.05 -6.85 -24.93
CA GLY A 26 8.89 -7.80 -24.20
C GLY A 26 8.10 -9.09 -24.10
N ASN A 27 8.47 -10.10 -24.89
CA ASN A 27 7.90 -11.42 -24.82
C ASN A 27 8.13 -11.93 -23.40
N THR A 28 7.07 -12.05 -22.61
CA THR A 28 7.08 -12.90 -21.43
C THR A 28 7.27 -14.32 -21.94
N THR A 29 8.35 -15.00 -21.54
CA THR A 29 8.56 -16.40 -21.91
C THR A 29 7.41 -17.21 -21.28
N PRO A 30 6.63 -18.00 -22.05
CA PRO A 30 5.55 -18.79 -21.48
C PRO A 30 6.10 -19.75 -20.41
N GLY A 31 5.79 -19.50 -19.13
CA GLY A 31 6.14 -20.38 -18.02
C GLY A 31 6.99 -19.76 -16.91
N GLU A 32 7.46 -18.51 -17.05
CA GLU A 32 8.14 -17.84 -15.94
C GLU A 32 7.15 -17.50 -14.81
N THR A 33 7.60 -17.72 -13.57
CA THR A 33 6.87 -17.42 -12.35
C THR A 33 7.74 -16.59 -11.43
N ILE A 34 7.14 -15.56 -10.82
CA ILE A 34 7.81 -14.77 -9.78
C ILE A 34 8.29 -15.74 -8.69
N LYS A 35 9.59 -15.71 -8.40
CA LYS A 35 10.24 -16.59 -7.44
C LYS A 35 10.09 -15.99 -6.05
N ASN A 36 9.97 -16.85 -5.03
CA ASN A 36 10.11 -16.39 -3.66
C ASN A 36 11.56 -15.91 -3.43
N GLY A 37 11.72 -14.84 -2.64
CA GLY A 37 13.01 -14.24 -2.31
C GLY A 37 12.97 -12.72 -2.37
N ALA A 38 14.12 -12.10 -2.61
CA ALA A 38 14.24 -10.66 -2.71
C ALA A 38 14.65 -10.23 -4.12
N TYR A 39 14.17 -9.07 -4.52
CA TYR A 39 14.59 -8.38 -5.72
C TYR A 39 15.06 -6.98 -5.35
N PHE A 40 16.19 -6.54 -5.91
CA PHE A 40 16.78 -5.24 -5.61
C PHE A 40 16.83 -4.36 -6.85
N ILE A 41 16.65 -3.05 -6.66
CA ILE A 41 16.62 -2.10 -7.78
C ILE A 41 17.90 -2.19 -8.62
N THR A 42 17.72 -2.24 -9.95
CA THR A 42 18.85 -2.24 -10.89
C THR A 42 19.59 -0.91 -10.88
N ASP A 43 20.84 -0.89 -11.35
CA ASP A 43 21.61 0.37 -11.47
C ASP A 43 20.91 1.38 -12.38
N GLU A 44 20.33 0.92 -13.49
CA GLU A 44 19.59 1.77 -14.44
C GLU A 44 18.34 2.38 -13.81
N SER A 45 17.54 1.56 -13.10
CA SER A 45 16.34 2.06 -12.42
C SER A 45 16.68 2.97 -11.24
N TRP A 46 17.79 2.71 -10.53
CA TRP A 46 18.27 3.57 -9.46
C TRP A 46 18.72 4.95 -9.97
N ASP A 47 19.48 4.99 -11.06
CA ASP A 47 19.91 6.24 -11.70
C ASP A 47 18.68 7.05 -12.15
N ASN A 48 17.74 6.41 -12.86
CA ASN A 48 16.52 7.07 -13.30
C ASN A 48 15.66 7.61 -12.13
N TYR A 49 15.43 6.80 -11.09
CA TYR A 49 14.69 7.23 -9.91
C TYR A 49 15.34 8.43 -9.22
N SER A 50 16.67 8.38 -9.05
CA SER A 50 17.46 9.45 -8.43
C SER A 50 17.40 10.74 -9.25
N ARG A 51 17.42 10.65 -10.58
CA ARG A 51 17.27 11.81 -11.48
C ARG A 51 15.89 12.45 -11.39
N ILE A 52 14.83 11.63 -11.39
CA ILE A 52 13.45 12.12 -11.26
C ILE A 52 13.29 12.86 -9.93
N TRP A 53 13.83 12.29 -8.83
CA TRP A 53 13.84 12.98 -7.54
C TRP A 53 14.65 14.28 -7.58
N ALA A 54 15.86 14.28 -8.17
CA ALA A 54 16.68 15.48 -8.28
C ALA A 54 15.99 16.60 -9.07
N GLU A 55 15.30 16.26 -10.17
CA GLU A 55 14.51 17.23 -10.93
C GLU A 55 13.31 17.77 -10.12
N SER A 56 12.68 16.95 -9.27
CA SER A 56 11.55 17.41 -8.43
C SER A 56 11.95 18.51 -7.44
N VAL A 57 13.21 18.53 -7.00
CA VAL A 57 13.75 19.48 -6.02
C VAL A 57 14.57 20.61 -6.65
N LYS A 58 14.71 20.62 -7.98
CA LYS A 58 15.52 21.58 -8.72
C LYS A 58 15.28 23.04 -8.37
N HIS A 59 14.01 23.41 -8.14
CA HIS A 59 13.61 24.77 -7.79
C HIS A 59 14.13 25.24 -6.42
N LEU A 60 14.59 24.32 -5.57
CA LEU A 60 15.18 24.60 -4.25
C LEU A 60 16.71 24.71 -4.30
N ILE A 61 17.34 24.36 -5.44
CA ILE A 61 18.79 24.25 -5.57
C ILE A 61 19.30 25.39 -6.47
N PRO A 62 19.97 26.42 -5.90
CA PRO A 62 20.40 27.59 -6.66
C PRO A 62 21.32 27.27 -7.84
N ASP A 63 22.18 26.27 -7.71
CA ASP A 63 23.18 25.86 -8.70
C ASP A 63 22.90 24.44 -9.24
N TYR A 64 21.64 24.14 -9.56
CA TYR A 64 21.26 22.84 -10.09
C TYR A 64 22.02 22.52 -11.40
N ASN A 65 22.80 21.45 -11.38
CA ASN A 65 23.64 21.00 -12.49
C ASN A 65 23.85 19.48 -12.47
N ASP A 66 24.57 18.94 -13.45
CA ASP A 66 24.86 17.50 -13.54
C ASP A 66 25.67 16.98 -12.34
N ASP A 67 26.55 17.79 -11.75
CA ASP A 67 27.31 17.40 -10.55
C ASP A 67 26.38 17.16 -9.35
N PHE A 68 25.36 18.01 -9.18
CA PHE A 68 24.33 17.81 -8.17
C PHE A 68 23.55 16.52 -8.42
N VAL A 69 23.16 16.24 -9.66
CA VAL A 69 22.47 15.00 -10.02
C VAL A 69 23.33 13.77 -9.73
N GLN A 70 24.62 13.80 -10.09
CA GLN A 70 25.56 12.74 -9.76
C GLN A 70 25.73 12.57 -8.25
N LYS A 71 25.70 13.66 -7.49
CA LYS A 71 25.75 13.59 -6.03
C LYS A 71 24.50 12.88 -5.48
N VAL A 72 23.30 13.17 -5.99
CA VAL A 72 22.05 12.50 -5.56
C VAL A 72 22.10 10.99 -5.86
N ILE A 73 22.64 10.59 -7.01
CA ILE A 73 22.76 9.17 -7.40
C ILE A 73 23.72 8.40 -6.49
N ASN A 74 24.82 9.03 -6.07
CA ASN A 74 25.91 8.36 -5.38
C ASN A 74 25.89 8.55 -3.86
N GLU A 75 25.19 9.56 -3.35
CA GLU A 75 25.17 9.94 -1.93
C GLU A 75 23.74 10.08 -1.39
N THR A 76 23.58 10.01 -0.06
CA THR A 76 22.31 10.37 0.59
C THR A 76 22.33 11.86 0.91
N ILE A 77 21.52 12.66 0.20
CA ILE A 77 21.45 14.12 0.36
C ILE A 77 20.10 14.54 0.92
N THR A 78 20.09 15.20 2.08
CA THR A 78 18.89 15.85 2.62
C THR A 78 18.75 17.26 2.07
N ILE A 79 17.55 17.64 1.67
CA ILE A 79 17.20 18.99 1.17
C ILE A 79 16.07 19.53 2.02
N GLU A 80 16.14 20.79 2.39
CA GLU A 80 15.09 21.49 3.12
C GLU A 80 14.21 22.26 2.11
N ASP A 81 12.89 22.17 2.25
CA ASP A 81 11.94 22.94 1.45
C ASP A 81 11.85 24.41 1.91
N THR A 82 11.05 25.22 1.21
CA THR A 82 10.87 26.65 1.55
C THR A 82 10.24 26.90 2.92
N ASN A 83 9.68 25.87 3.56
CA ASN A 83 9.03 25.94 4.87
C ASN A 83 9.89 25.35 5.99
N GLY A 84 11.14 24.97 5.72
CA GLY A 84 12.02 24.37 6.70
C GLY A 84 11.82 22.86 6.88
N ILE A 85 11.07 22.20 5.99
CA ILE A 85 10.79 20.77 6.07
C ILE A 85 11.85 20.00 5.29
N ASN A 86 12.51 19.07 5.97
CA ASN A 86 13.45 18.15 5.32
C ASN A 86 12.69 17.17 4.41
N LEU A 87 12.98 17.22 3.11
CA LEU A 87 12.50 16.27 2.12
C LEU A 87 13.18 14.91 2.33
N LEU A 88 12.40 13.84 2.15
CA LEU A 88 12.91 12.48 2.31
C LEU A 88 13.97 12.20 1.22
N PRO A 89 15.22 11.93 1.58
CA PRO A 89 16.27 11.69 0.60
C PRO A 89 16.08 10.32 -0.07
N PRO A 90 16.42 10.17 -1.36
CA PRO A 90 16.41 8.87 -2.01
C PRO A 90 17.45 7.98 -1.35
N ARG A 91 17.08 6.72 -1.09
CA ARG A 91 17.96 5.76 -0.41
C ARG A 91 17.87 4.42 -1.11
N ARG A 92 18.92 4.06 -1.84
CA ARG A 92 18.97 2.80 -2.60
C ARG A 92 18.64 1.56 -1.74
N LYS A 93 19.13 1.54 -0.49
CA LYS A 93 18.85 0.45 0.47
C LYS A 93 17.37 0.28 0.84
N LEU A 94 16.53 1.26 0.55
CA LEU A 94 15.08 1.19 0.77
C LEU A 94 14.33 0.74 -0.48
N MET A 95 15.00 0.50 -1.60
CA MET A 95 14.39 0.15 -2.89
C MET A 95 14.55 -1.35 -3.15
N TRP A 96 13.56 -2.14 -2.72
CA TRP A 96 13.57 -3.59 -2.82
C TRP A 96 12.15 -4.14 -2.89
N VAL A 97 12.06 -5.40 -3.33
CA VAL A 97 10.82 -6.17 -3.37
C VAL A 97 11.05 -7.51 -2.70
N ALA A 98 10.20 -7.87 -1.73
CA ALA A 98 10.23 -9.18 -1.08
C ALA A 98 9.02 -10.01 -1.51
N VAL A 99 9.23 -11.27 -1.87
CA VAL A 99 8.19 -12.17 -2.40
C VAL A 99 8.17 -13.47 -1.61
N ILE A 100 7.02 -13.80 -1.01
CA ILE A 100 6.77 -15.11 -0.39
C ILE A 100 5.30 -15.48 -0.59
N ASP A 101 5.02 -16.69 -1.10
CA ASP A 101 3.67 -17.29 -1.20
C ASP A 101 2.58 -16.38 -1.79
N LYS A 102 2.80 -15.86 -3.00
CA LYS A 102 1.85 -14.95 -3.69
C LYS A 102 1.62 -13.61 -2.99
N GLN A 103 2.36 -13.29 -1.94
CA GLN A 103 2.46 -11.95 -1.39
C GLN A 103 3.76 -11.31 -1.83
N MET A 104 3.69 -10.01 -2.07
CA MET A 104 4.82 -9.17 -2.46
C MET A 104 4.79 -7.90 -1.65
N THR A 105 5.90 -7.55 -1.03
CA THR A 105 6.10 -6.24 -0.45
C THR A 105 6.98 -5.42 -1.36
N ILE A 106 6.49 -4.26 -1.76
CA ILE A 106 7.26 -3.26 -2.52
C ILE A 106 7.69 -2.19 -1.54
N SER A 107 8.98 -1.90 -1.50
CA SER A 107 9.55 -0.79 -0.72
C SER A 107 10.05 0.26 -1.70
N ASP A 108 9.28 1.33 -1.90
CA ASP A 108 9.58 2.45 -2.82
C ASP A 108 9.56 3.82 -2.11
N GLY A 109 9.68 3.80 -0.78
CA GLY A 109 9.53 4.96 0.11
C GLY A 109 8.32 4.82 1.04
N GLN A 110 7.28 4.13 0.58
CA GLN A 110 6.23 3.57 1.42
C GLN A 110 6.27 2.05 1.27
N ARG A 111 6.16 1.31 2.37
CA ARG A 111 6.16 -0.15 2.28
C ARG A 111 4.72 -0.61 2.09
N LYS A 112 4.43 -1.26 0.97
CA LYS A 112 3.08 -1.75 0.65
C LYS A 112 3.10 -3.25 0.35
N VAL A 113 2.12 -3.95 0.89
CA VAL A 113 1.92 -5.39 0.66
C VAL A 113 0.83 -5.58 -0.38
N TYR A 114 1.14 -6.38 -1.40
CA TYR A 114 0.26 -6.76 -2.48
C TYR A 114 0.08 -8.27 -2.48
N HIS A 115 -1.15 -8.72 -2.68
CA HIS A 115 -1.43 -10.08 -3.12
C HIS A 115 -1.34 -10.11 -4.64
N PHE A 116 -0.43 -10.90 -5.19
CA PHE A 116 -0.28 -10.97 -6.64
C PHE A 116 -1.00 -12.18 -7.24
N ILE A 117 -1.71 -11.89 -8.32
CA ILE A 117 -2.47 -12.85 -9.12
C ILE A 117 -1.89 -12.82 -10.53
N ARG A 118 -1.92 -13.97 -11.20
CA ARG A 118 -1.58 -14.06 -12.62
C ARG A 118 -2.86 -14.13 -13.42
N GLU A 119 -3.06 -13.19 -14.33
CA GLU A 119 -4.12 -13.22 -15.31
C GLU A 119 -3.51 -13.28 -16.71
N ASN A 120 -3.70 -14.41 -17.39
CA ASN A 120 -3.06 -14.71 -18.68
C ASN A 120 -1.53 -14.59 -18.57
N ASP A 121 -0.94 -13.64 -19.31
CA ASP A 121 0.51 -13.37 -19.37
C ASP A 121 0.93 -12.17 -18.52
N LYS A 122 0.02 -11.63 -17.70
CA LYS A 122 0.29 -10.49 -16.83
C LYS A 122 0.16 -10.87 -15.36
N TYR A 123 0.96 -10.20 -14.54
CA TYR A 123 0.87 -10.26 -13.10
C TYR A 123 0.27 -8.94 -12.60
N TYR A 124 -0.66 -9.04 -11.67
CA TYR A 124 -1.28 -7.91 -11.00
C TYR A 124 -1.12 -8.07 -9.51
N GLY A 125 -0.74 -7.00 -8.83
CA GLY A 125 -0.73 -6.91 -7.38
C GLY A 125 -1.94 -6.13 -6.93
N GLU A 126 -2.68 -6.66 -5.98
CA GLU A 126 -3.82 -5.98 -5.38
C GLU A 126 -3.55 -5.75 -3.90
N THR A 127 -3.78 -4.52 -3.46
CA THR A 127 -4.04 -4.18 -2.06
C THR A 127 -5.49 -3.69 -1.96
N PHE A 128 -5.94 -3.30 -0.77
CA PHE A 128 -7.34 -2.93 -0.54
C PHE A 128 -7.83 -1.77 -1.44
N ASN A 129 -6.97 -0.80 -1.75
CA ASN A 129 -7.33 0.43 -2.44
C ASN A 129 -6.47 0.76 -3.66
N GLU A 130 -5.57 -0.14 -4.05
CA GLU A 130 -4.62 0.10 -5.14
C GLU A 130 -4.33 -1.21 -5.86
N THR A 131 -4.10 -1.09 -7.16
CA THR A 131 -3.62 -2.19 -7.99
C THR A 131 -2.34 -1.75 -8.69
N VAL A 132 -1.45 -2.69 -8.92
CA VAL A 132 -0.18 -2.43 -9.60
C VAL A 132 0.07 -3.52 -10.64
N GLU A 133 0.53 -3.13 -11.83
CA GLU A 133 0.89 -4.07 -12.88
C GLU A 133 2.37 -4.48 -12.72
N PHE A 134 2.61 -5.78 -12.88
CA PHE A 134 3.95 -6.34 -12.92
C PHE A 134 4.22 -7.05 -14.24
N LYS A 135 5.46 -6.95 -14.71
CA LYS A 135 5.98 -7.80 -15.78
C LYS A 135 7.21 -8.54 -15.26
N LEU A 136 7.31 -9.81 -15.61
CA LEU A 136 8.48 -10.62 -15.34
C LEU A 136 9.17 -10.95 -16.66
N ASN A 137 10.47 -10.69 -16.72
CA ASN A 137 11.29 -11.10 -17.85
C ASN A 137 12.60 -11.67 -17.30
N ASN A 138 12.74 -12.99 -17.36
CA ASN A 138 13.78 -13.76 -16.69
C ASN A 138 13.78 -13.47 -15.17
N ASP A 139 14.93 -13.09 -14.62
CA ASP A 139 15.13 -12.72 -13.21
C ASP A 139 14.87 -11.24 -12.93
N ILE A 140 14.32 -10.48 -13.89
CA ILE A 140 13.99 -9.06 -13.73
C ILE A 140 12.48 -8.89 -13.53
N LEU A 141 12.12 -8.42 -12.33
CA LEU A 141 10.78 -7.98 -11.99
C LEU A 141 10.63 -6.49 -12.33
N LYS A 142 9.65 -6.16 -13.17
CA LYS A 142 9.31 -4.79 -13.56
C LYS A 142 8.01 -4.40 -12.88
N ILE A 143 8.05 -3.34 -12.08
CA ILE A 143 6.89 -2.74 -11.43
C ILE A 143 6.49 -1.50 -12.23
N ILE A 144 5.22 -1.43 -12.63
CA ILE A 144 4.68 -0.32 -13.41
C ILE A 144 3.73 0.49 -12.52
N ASN A 145 4.16 1.71 -12.16
CA ASN A 145 3.36 2.63 -11.36
C ASN A 145 3.36 4.02 -12.03
N ASN A 146 2.18 4.61 -12.24
CA ASN A 146 2.03 5.94 -12.86
C ASN A 146 2.80 6.13 -14.17
N ASN A 147 2.80 5.11 -15.04
CA ASN A 147 3.57 5.05 -16.30
C ASN A 147 5.10 5.05 -16.14
N MET A 148 5.63 4.92 -14.92
CA MET A 148 7.04 4.65 -14.68
C MET A 148 7.25 3.16 -14.51
N GLU A 149 8.29 2.64 -15.16
CA GLU A 149 8.74 1.26 -14.99
C GLU A 149 9.99 1.26 -14.11
N THR A 150 9.94 0.52 -13.01
CA THR A 150 11.10 0.30 -12.12
C THR A 150 11.47 -1.16 -12.14
N GLU A 151 12.73 -1.43 -12.43
CA GLU A 151 13.27 -2.78 -12.58
C GLU A 151 14.02 -3.24 -11.33
N TYR A 152 13.79 -4.51 -10.96
CA TYR A 152 14.40 -5.15 -9.81
C TYR A 152 14.97 -6.51 -10.22
N TYR A 153 16.23 -6.78 -9.87
CA TYR A 153 16.92 -8.03 -10.15
C TYR A 153 16.78 -9.00 -8.99
N TYR A 154 16.45 -10.26 -9.28
CA TYR A 154 16.36 -11.33 -8.29
C TYR A 154 17.72 -11.64 -7.68
N ASP A 155 17.81 -11.61 -6.36
CA ASP A 155 19.02 -12.01 -5.63
C ASP A 155 18.86 -13.42 -5.06
N SER A 156 19.50 -14.39 -5.71
CA SER A 156 19.52 -15.79 -5.28
C SER A 156 20.30 -16.06 -3.99
N SER A 157 21.06 -15.08 -3.49
CA SER A 157 21.80 -15.22 -2.23
C SER A 157 20.91 -14.98 -1.00
N CYS A 158 19.73 -14.40 -1.17
CA CYS A 158 18.78 -14.21 -0.09
C CYS A 158 18.18 -15.55 0.36
N MET A 159 18.35 -15.86 1.63
CA MET A 159 17.70 -16.98 2.30
C MET A 159 16.29 -16.57 2.74
N ILE A 160 15.33 -17.46 2.47
CA ILE A 160 14.01 -17.37 3.08
C ILE A 160 14.10 -18.10 4.40
N SER A 161 13.83 -17.40 5.50
CA SER A 161 13.70 -18.03 6.81
C SER A 161 12.25 -18.32 7.11
N ASP A 162 11.98 -19.47 7.70
CA ASP A 162 10.67 -19.87 8.21
C ASP A 162 10.27 -19.14 9.51
N ASP A 163 10.94 -18.03 9.84
CA ASP A 163 10.58 -17.18 10.97
C ASP A 163 9.28 -16.44 10.67
N VAL A 164 8.17 -17.13 10.92
CA VAL A 164 6.84 -16.52 11.01
C VAL A 164 6.75 -15.85 12.37
N LEU A 165 7.33 -14.67 12.49
CA LEU A 165 6.99 -13.80 13.60
C LEU A 165 5.58 -13.26 13.33
N LYS A 166 4.64 -13.60 14.22
CA LYS A 166 3.32 -12.99 14.18
C LYS A 166 3.46 -11.52 14.57
N LEU A 167 2.70 -10.67 13.91
CA LEU A 167 2.54 -9.29 14.36
C LEU A 167 1.75 -9.28 15.67
N ASP A 168 2.18 -8.46 16.62
CA ASP A 168 1.43 -8.25 17.86
C ASP A 168 0.11 -7.55 17.55
N LYS A 169 -0.96 -7.91 18.26
CA LYS A 169 -2.22 -7.16 18.17
C LYS A 169 -2.00 -5.72 18.66
N PRO A 170 -2.69 -4.71 18.07
CA PRO A 170 -2.63 -3.35 18.61
C PRO A 170 -3.12 -3.34 20.08
N LYS A 171 -2.63 -2.40 20.90
CA LYS A 171 -2.93 -2.31 22.33
C LYS A 171 -3.13 -0.85 22.72
N ASN A 172 -3.80 -0.62 23.85
CA ASN A 172 -3.99 0.71 24.45
C ASN A 172 -4.59 1.72 23.45
N ILE A 173 -5.65 1.30 22.75
CA ILE A 173 -6.34 2.16 21.79
C ILE A 173 -7.23 3.14 22.56
N GLU A 174 -6.86 4.41 22.51
CA GLU A 174 -7.69 5.52 22.96
C GLU A 174 -8.81 5.73 21.95
N TYR A 175 -10.04 5.93 22.42
CA TYR A 175 -11.15 6.25 21.55
C TYR A 175 -11.96 7.43 22.08
N SER A 176 -12.58 8.15 21.16
CA SER A 176 -13.51 9.23 21.49
C SER A 176 -14.64 9.32 20.48
N CYS A 177 -15.79 9.76 20.97
CA CYS A 177 -16.97 10.06 20.16
C CYS A 177 -17.40 11.50 20.42
N GLY A 178 -17.57 12.27 19.35
CA GLY A 178 -18.37 13.51 19.37
C GLY A 178 -17.65 14.86 19.47
N GLY A 179 -18.31 15.84 18.83
CA GLY A 179 -18.31 17.28 19.07
C GLY A 179 -19.68 17.83 18.62
N GLU A 180 -20.10 19.03 19.04
CA GLU A 180 -21.39 19.62 18.61
C GLU A 180 -21.47 19.67 17.07
N GLY A 181 -22.29 18.78 16.47
CA GLY A 181 -22.49 18.68 15.02
C GLY A 181 -21.52 17.79 14.25
N LEU A 182 -20.62 17.06 14.90
CA LEU A 182 -19.63 16.20 14.26
C LEU A 182 -19.80 14.74 14.74
N ASN A 183 -20.60 13.96 13.99
CA ASN A 183 -20.84 12.54 14.22
C ASN A 183 -19.65 11.68 13.73
N TYR A 184 -18.49 11.80 14.38
CA TYR A 184 -17.30 11.02 14.05
C TYR A 184 -16.80 10.25 15.27
N ALA A 185 -16.19 9.09 15.02
CA ALA A 185 -15.49 8.28 16.01
C ALA A 185 -13.99 8.29 15.70
N PHE A 186 -13.16 8.51 16.72
CA PHE A 186 -11.71 8.48 16.61
C PHE A 186 -11.14 7.34 17.41
N PHE A 187 -10.17 6.63 16.84
CA PHE A 187 -9.35 5.63 17.52
C PHE A 187 -7.88 5.99 17.32
N LYS A 188 -7.10 5.96 18.39
CA LYS A 188 -5.70 6.37 18.37
C LYS A 188 -4.85 5.47 19.26
N TRP A 189 -3.69 5.06 18.76
CA TRP A 189 -2.68 4.37 19.57
C TRP A 189 -1.30 4.52 18.97
N ASP A 190 -0.29 4.38 19.83
CA ASP A 190 1.10 4.34 19.39
C ASP A 190 1.42 2.96 18.82
N CYS A 191 2.13 2.95 17.70
CA CYS A 191 2.63 1.75 17.08
C CYS A 191 4.11 1.57 17.36
N THR A 192 4.49 0.34 17.74
CA THR A 192 5.88 -0.07 17.67
C THR A 192 6.13 -0.53 16.23
N MET A 193 6.96 0.21 15.50
CA MET A 193 7.30 -0.14 14.12
C MET A 193 8.30 -1.29 14.13
N ASP A 194 7.77 -2.52 14.13
CA ASP A 194 8.57 -3.73 13.97
C ASP A 194 8.84 -4.06 12.50
N ASP A 195 9.82 -4.93 12.26
CA ASP A 195 10.07 -5.49 10.93
C ASP A 195 8.79 -6.19 10.44
N GLY A 196 8.31 -5.84 9.24
CA GLY A 196 7.13 -6.46 8.63
C GLY A 196 5.76 -5.90 9.04
N LEU A 197 5.70 -4.84 9.85
CA LEU A 197 4.46 -4.06 10.05
C LEU A 197 4.30 -3.04 8.90
N PHE A 198 3.18 -3.12 8.18
CA PHE A 198 2.92 -2.24 7.04
C PHE A 198 1.78 -1.26 7.25
N GLY A 199 0.85 -1.59 8.14
CA GLY A 199 -0.30 -0.75 8.47
C GLY A 199 -1.29 -1.51 9.35
N VAL A 200 -2.47 -0.92 9.54
CA VAL A 200 -3.58 -1.52 10.26
C VAL A 200 -4.78 -1.67 9.33
N GLY A 201 -5.30 -2.89 9.25
CA GLY A 201 -6.58 -3.19 8.64
C GLY A 201 -7.71 -2.83 9.59
N VAL A 202 -8.65 -2.04 9.09
CA VAL A 202 -9.82 -1.56 9.82
C VAL A 202 -11.06 -2.17 9.19
N GLU A 203 -11.68 -3.10 9.88
CA GLU A 203 -12.84 -3.85 9.38
C GLU A 203 -14.09 -3.54 10.18
N ILE A 204 -15.23 -3.41 9.50
CA ILE A 204 -16.52 -3.11 10.13
C ILE A 204 -17.50 -4.24 9.82
N ARG A 205 -18.18 -4.73 10.84
CA ARG A 205 -19.40 -5.54 10.69
C ARG A 205 -20.58 -4.66 11.11
N LYS A 206 -21.40 -4.26 10.14
CA LYS A 206 -22.57 -3.41 10.41
C LYS A 206 -23.68 -4.20 11.13
N ASN A 207 -24.59 -3.50 11.79
CA ASN A 207 -25.73 -4.14 12.46
C ASN A 207 -26.51 -5.07 11.50
N GLY A 208 -26.77 -6.31 11.93
CA GLY A 208 -27.44 -7.31 11.09
C GLY A 208 -26.58 -7.93 9.98
N GLN A 209 -25.29 -7.58 9.86
CA GLN A 209 -24.35 -8.29 8.99
C GLN A 209 -23.69 -9.47 9.72
N GLU A 210 -23.44 -10.55 9.00
CA GLU A 210 -22.77 -11.75 9.51
C GLU A 210 -21.24 -11.58 9.52
N GLU A 211 -20.69 -10.89 8.52
CA GLU A 211 -19.24 -10.84 8.28
C GLU A 211 -18.66 -9.43 8.47
N PHE A 212 -17.38 -9.39 8.87
CA PHE A 212 -16.58 -8.17 8.85
C PHE A 212 -16.16 -7.85 7.42
N VAL A 213 -16.29 -6.59 7.02
CA VAL A 213 -15.84 -6.07 5.73
C VAL A 213 -14.71 -5.07 5.97
N LEU A 214 -13.61 -5.19 5.22
CA LEU A 214 -12.52 -4.23 5.25
C LEU A 214 -13.04 -2.85 4.80
N ASN A 215 -12.91 -1.87 5.68
CA ASN A 215 -13.36 -0.50 5.46
C ASN A 215 -12.20 0.41 5.02
N LYS A 216 -11.04 0.30 5.67
CA LYS A 216 -9.83 1.04 5.28
C LYS A 216 -8.54 0.38 5.79
N ILE A 217 -7.41 0.80 5.22
CA ILE A 217 -6.06 0.52 5.73
C ILE A 217 -5.46 1.85 6.17
N GLU A 218 -4.97 1.89 7.40
CA GLU A 218 -4.36 3.06 7.99
C GLU A 218 -2.85 2.86 8.14
N TYR A 219 -2.10 3.91 7.83
CA TYR A 219 -0.64 3.96 7.95
C TYR A 219 -0.26 4.87 9.11
N PRO A 220 0.79 4.55 9.87
CA PRO A 220 1.14 5.32 11.05
C PRO A 220 1.77 6.66 10.63
N TYR A 221 1.39 7.72 11.34
CA TYR A 221 2.03 9.03 11.25
C TYR A 221 2.80 9.31 12.54
N HIS A 222 4.10 9.55 12.44
CA HIS A 222 5.00 9.70 13.60
C HIS A 222 4.85 8.62 14.68
N ASN A 223 4.75 7.35 14.27
CA ASN A 223 4.54 6.19 15.15
C ASN A 223 3.18 6.15 15.87
N THR A 224 2.18 6.84 15.35
CA THR A 224 0.82 6.80 15.88
C THR A 224 -0.16 6.47 14.76
N TYR A 225 -1.05 5.51 15.01
CA TYR A 225 -2.23 5.32 14.17
C TYR A 225 -3.35 6.24 14.64
N VAL A 226 -4.02 6.88 13.68
CA VAL A 226 -5.23 7.66 13.93
C VAL A 226 -6.27 7.23 12.92
N VAL A 227 -7.34 6.59 13.39
CA VAL A 227 -8.44 6.12 12.56
C VAL A 227 -9.67 6.98 12.85
N GLN A 228 -10.17 7.64 11.82
CA GLN A 228 -11.40 8.41 11.89
C GLN A 228 -12.51 7.68 11.13
N PHE A 229 -13.67 7.56 11.75
CA PHE A 229 -14.91 7.12 11.10
C PHE A 229 -15.91 8.24 11.02
N GLU A 230 -16.66 8.26 9.92
CA GLU A 230 -17.82 9.12 9.76
C GLU A 230 -19.08 8.38 10.18
N ARG A 231 -20.16 9.11 10.48
CA ARG A 231 -21.47 8.51 10.75
C ARG A 231 -21.94 7.54 9.67
N SER A 232 -21.62 7.83 8.41
CA SER A 232 -21.96 7.04 7.23
C SER A 232 -21.29 5.65 7.20
N ASP A 233 -20.21 5.47 7.96
CA ASP A 233 -19.54 4.17 8.13
C ASP A 233 -20.40 3.19 8.95
N PHE A 234 -21.41 3.67 9.69
CA PHE A 234 -22.24 2.88 10.59
C PHE A 234 -23.73 2.95 10.24
N ILE A 235 -24.51 2.01 10.77
CA ILE A 235 -25.98 2.03 10.71
C ILE A 235 -26.56 1.95 12.13
N GLU A 236 -27.84 2.30 12.27
CA GLU A 236 -28.56 2.24 13.55
C GLU A 236 -28.43 0.85 14.21
N GLY A 237 -28.17 0.84 15.51
CA GLY A 237 -27.93 -0.34 16.34
C GLY A 237 -26.44 -0.67 16.53
N THR A 238 -26.15 -1.95 16.82
CA THR A 238 -24.81 -2.41 17.18
C THR A 238 -23.97 -2.75 15.96
N ASN A 239 -22.88 -2.01 15.77
CA ASN A 239 -21.84 -2.30 14.78
C ASN A 239 -20.58 -2.78 15.51
N MET A 240 -19.72 -3.53 14.84
CA MET A 240 -18.45 -3.97 15.39
C MET A 240 -17.31 -3.44 14.55
N VAL A 241 -16.28 -2.89 15.18
CA VAL A 241 -15.05 -2.42 14.55
C VAL A 241 -13.90 -3.30 15.00
N ARG A 242 -13.14 -3.82 14.05
CA ARG A 242 -12.01 -4.71 14.28
C ARG A 242 -10.73 -4.09 13.73
N PHE A 243 -9.70 -4.01 14.57
CA PHE A 243 -8.37 -3.53 14.21
C PHE A 243 -7.36 -4.68 14.24
N ARG A 244 -6.58 -4.84 13.18
CA ARG A 244 -5.47 -5.80 13.12
C ARG A 244 -4.30 -5.23 12.35
N ASN A 245 -3.08 -5.53 12.80
CA ASN A 245 -1.87 -5.19 12.07
C ASN A 245 -1.77 -6.07 10.81
N LEU A 246 -1.40 -5.44 9.70
CA LEU A 246 -1.19 -6.08 8.41
C LEU A 246 0.28 -6.42 8.23
N GLY A 247 0.52 -7.70 7.94
CA GLY A 247 1.84 -8.25 7.70
C GLY A 247 2.09 -8.53 6.23
N GLY A 248 3.34 -8.86 5.94
CA GLY A 248 3.79 -9.23 4.61
C GLY A 248 5.24 -9.69 4.61
N PRO A 249 5.76 -10.13 3.45
CA PRO A 249 7.17 -10.43 3.28
C PRO A 249 8.03 -9.19 3.57
N ASN A 250 9.14 -9.33 4.27
CA ASN A 250 10.02 -8.20 4.56
C ASN A 250 11.49 -8.62 4.55
N LEU A 251 12.37 -7.72 4.12
CA LEU A 251 13.79 -7.85 4.38
C LEU A 251 14.07 -7.51 5.84
N THR A 252 14.70 -8.43 6.55
CA THR A 252 15.06 -8.23 7.95
C THR A 252 16.34 -7.40 8.07
N ASN A 253 16.73 -7.07 9.32
CA ASN A 253 18.04 -6.48 9.60
C ASN A 253 19.23 -7.37 9.20
N ASN A 254 19.02 -8.66 8.95
CA ASN A 254 19.98 -9.50 8.23
C ASN A 254 19.78 -9.30 6.72
N PRO A 255 20.71 -8.65 6.01
CA PRO A 255 20.50 -8.15 4.65
C PRO A 255 20.30 -9.25 3.59
N LEU A 256 20.55 -10.52 3.95
CA LEU A 256 20.34 -11.68 3.08
C LEU A 256 19.16 -12.53 3.53
N GLN A 257 18.25 -12.00 4.36
CA GLN A 257 17.14 -12.77 4.92
C GLN A 257 15.80 -12.10 4.63
N VAL A 258 14.90 -12.87 4.01
CA VAL A 258 13.50 -12.51 3.81
C VAL A 258 12.65 -13.34 4.77
N SER A 259 11.78 -12.67 5.52
CA SER A 259 10.82 -13.30 6.44
C SER A 259 9.40 -12.94 6.04
N LYS A 260 8.45 -13.84 6.35
CA LYS A 260 7.02 -13.58 6.17
C LYS A 260 6.36 -13.33 7.51
N PHE A 261 5.79 -12.15 7.66
CA PHE A 261 4.97 -11.79 8.81
C PHE A 261 3.51 -12.02 8.44
N ILE A 262 2.79 -12.79 9.26
CA ILE A 262 1.35 -12.95 9.09
C ILE A 262 0.60 -11.90 9.90
N ASP A 263 -0.60 -11.58 9.44
CA ASP A 263 -1.50 -10.64 10.10
C ASP A 263 -1.67 -10.97 11.59
N SER A 264 -1.74 -9.92 12.41
CA SER A 264 -1.88 -10.09 13.86
C SER A 264 -3.26 -10.63 14.24
N GLU A 265 -3.38 -11.07 15.50
CA GLU A 265 -4.68 -11.07 16.17
C GLU A 265 -5.26 -9.65 16.22
N TYR A 266 -6.55 -9.53 16.54
CA TYR A 266 -7.26 -8.26 16.45
C TYR A 266 -7.73 -7.73 17.82
N VAL A 267 -8.02 -6.42 17.87
CA VAL A 267 -8.81 -5.78 18.93
C VAL A 267 -10.19 -5.45 18.38
N LEU A 268 -11.21 -5.58 19.22
CA LEU A 268 -12.59 -5.45 18.85
C LEU A 268 -13.30 -4.37 19.69
N TYR A 269 -14.04 -3.51 19.01
CA TYR A 269 -14.88 -2.48 19.62
C TYR A 269 -16.31 -2.65 19.16
N GLU A 270 -17.24 -2.43 20.07
CA GLU A 270 -18.64 -2.24 19.79
C GLU A 270 -18.90 -0.75 19.56
N VAL A 271 -19.57 -0.42 18.45
CA VAL A 271 -20.01 0.93 18.11
C VAL A 271 -21.53 0.93 18.00
N ILE A 272 -22.19 1.46 19.02
CA ILE A 272 -23.64 1.53 19.11
C ILE A 272 -24.09 2.90 18.59
N VAL A 273 -24.95 2.87 17.58
CA VAL A 273 -25.58 4.05 17.01
C VAL A 273 -27.05 4.09 17.44
N ASP A 274 -27.45 5.16 18.13
CA ASP A 274 -28.84 5.36 18.53
C ASP A 274 -29.68 6.06 17.45
N ASN A 275 -30.98 6.17 17.72
CA ASN A 275 -31.98 6.70 16.79
C ASN A 275 -31.89 8.23 16.61
N ASN A 276 -31.05 8.91 17.38
CA ASN A 276 -30.75 10.34 17.28
C ASN A 276 -29.34 10.60 16.72
N ASP A 277 -28.72 9.58 16.10
CA ASP A 277 -27.35 9.60 15.60
C ASP A 277 -26.26 9.75 16.67
N GLY A 278 -26.61 9.50 17.94
CA GLY A 278 -25.65 9.35 19.02
C GLY A 278 -24.77 8.11 18.80
N VAL A 279 -23.46 8.25 19.04
CA VAL A 279 -22.49 7.17 18.91
C VAL A 279 -21.89 6.87 20.27
N LEU A 280 -21.99 5.62 20.72
CA LEU A 280 -21.31 5.09 21.91
C LEU A 280 -20.31 4.01 21.48
N ILE A 281 -19.15 4.00 22.13
CA ILE A 281 -18.07 3.05 21.83
C ILE A 281 -17.68 2.31 23.10
N ASN A 282 -17.64 0.97 23.03
CA ASN A 282 -17.21 0.09 24.11
C ASN A 282 -16.12 -0.85 23.59
N GLU A 283 -15.07 -1.07 24.37
CA GLU A 283 -14.12 -2.15 24.11
C GLU A 283 -14.76 -3.51 24.42
N VAL A 284 -14.48 -4.52 23.59
CA VAL A 284 -14.94 -5.88 23.81
C VAL A 284 -13.75 -6.72 24.28
N GLU A 285 -13.83 -7.21 25.52
CA GLU A 285 -12.85 -8.14 26.11
C GLU A 285 -12.88 -9.54 25.47
#